data_AF-A0A936BZ86-F1
#
_entry.id   AF-A0A936BZ86-F1
#
_cell.length_a   1.000
_cell.length_b   1.000
_cell.length_c   1.000
_cell.angle_alpha   90.00
_cell.angle_beta   90.00
_cell.angle_gamma   90.00
#
_symmetry.space_group_name_H-M   'P 1'
#
loop_
_entity.id
_entity.type
_entity.pdbx_description
1 polymer ?
#
loop_
_entity_poly.entity_id
_entity_poly.type
_entity_poly.pdbx_seq_one_letter_code
_entity_poly.pdbx_strand_id
1 'polypeptide(L)'
;MLRYSTFSFLIAALFALTVPAHCIEYGQTAQQFLTAQATPSAVRKPVRRVAAQPLIRASVVGFGGSWLERNLGASRPAGAPGPWCGYAMRLEVMSLGRPDPGPAYNAVRSWHNYGSPAPRAAVGSLFISAGHISKVVAHDCGDGRVRTISGNATARRVAYMCEPLSSLVVSRWP
;
A
#
# COMPACT_ATOMS: atom_id res chain seq x y z
N MET A 1 -58.18 -26.05 -39.26
CA MET A 1 -58.44 -24.59 -39.33
C MET A 1 -57.12 -23.86 -39.15
N LEU A 2 -56.46 -23.57 -40.27
CA LEU A 2 -55.28 -22.71 -40.35
C LEU A 2 -55.75 -21.25 -40.42
N ARG A 3 -55.10 -20.34 -39.68
CA ARG A 3 -55.16 -18.91 -39.95
C ARG A 3 -53.75 -18.39 -40.21
N TYR A 4 -53.43 -18.24 -41.49
CA TYR A 4 -52.44 -17.32 -42.01
C TYR A 4 -52.96 -15.89 -41.82
N SER A 5 -52.13 -14.98 -41.33
CA SER A 5 -52.30 -13.56 -41.62
C SER A 5 -50.93 -12.89 -41.67
N THR A 6 -50.42 -12.82 -42.89
CA THR A 6 -49.31 -12.00 -43.35
C THR A 6 -49.68 -10.51 -43.24
N PHE A 7 -48.83 -9.68 -42.65
CA PHE A 7 -48.63 -8.31 -43.11
C PHE A 7 -47.19 -7.88 -42.84
N SER A 8 -46.43 -7.78 -43.92
CA SER A 8 -45.11 -7.17 -44.00
C SER A 8 -45.25 -5.66 -43.89
N PHE A 9 -44.43 -5.02 -43.05
CA PHE A 9 -43.94 -3.67 -43.31
C PHE A 9 -42.44 -3.62 -43.00
N LEU A 10 -41.66 -3.52 -44.07
CA LEU A 10 -40.27 -3.09 -44.07
C LEU A 10 -40.23 -1.62 -43.62
N ILE A 11 -39.57 -1.34 -42.51
CA ILE A 11 -38.97 -0.04 -42.28
C ILE A 11 -37.48 -0.27 -42.03
N ALA A 12 -36.71 -0.06 -43.11
CA ALA A 12 -35.29 0.15 -43.04
C ALA A 12 -35.05 1.51 -42.35
N ALA A 13 -34.47 1.48 -41.16
CA ALA A 13 -33.89 2.67 -40.55
C ALA A 13 -32.42 2.36 -40.22
N LEU A 14 -31.56 2.75 -41.16
CA LEU A 14 -30.15 3.04 -40.88
C LEU A 14 -30.08 3.99 -39.69
N PHE A 15 -29.49 3.55 -38.57
CA PHE A 15 -28.85 4.46 -37.63
C PHE A 15 -27.48 3.93 -37.25
N ALA A 16 -26.51 4.54 -37.91
CA ALA A 16 -25.16 4.87 -37.47
C ALA A 16 -24.61 4.14 -36.23
N LEU A 17 -23.58 3.35 -36.51
CA LEU A 17 -22.44 3.10 -35.64
C LEU A 17 -22.02 4.37 -34.87
N THR A 18 -22.23 4.39 -33.56
CA THR A 18 -21.38 5.16 -32.64
C THR A 18 -21.19 4.35 -31.37
N VAL A 19 -20.19 3.47 -31.37
CA VAL A 19 -19.59 2.94 -30.15
C VAL A 19 -18.88 4.12 -29.47
N PRO A 20 -19.25 4.54 -28.24
CA PRO A 20 -18.40 5.44 -27.49
C PRO A 20 -17.20 4.64 -27.03
N ALA A 21 -16.17 4.71 -27.87
CA ALA A 21 -14.82 4.41 -27.46
C ALA A 21 -14.37 5.53 -26.50
N HIS A 22 -13.76 5.11 -25.39
CA HIS A 22 -12.74 5.85 -24.64
C HIS A 22 -13.23 6.76 -23.51
N CYS A 23 -13.37 6.16 -22.33
CA CYS A 23 -12.73 6.70 -21.13
C CYS A 23 -11.74 5.66 -20.61
N ILE A 24 -10.66 5.43 -21.36
CA ILE A 24 -9.42 4.98 -20.73
C ILE A 24 -8.84 6.23 -20.10
N GLU A 25 -9.05 6.37 -18.80
CA GLU A 25 -8.20 7.23 -17.99
C GLU A 25 -6.79 6.64 -18.09
N TYR A 26 -5.99 7.20 -18.99
CA TYR A 26 -4.58 6.87 -19.11
C TYR A 26 -3.98 7.12 -17.72
N GLY A 27 -3.68 6.04 -17.01
CA GLY A 27 -2.85 6.08 -15.83
C GLY A 27 -1.60 6.87 -16.18
N GLN A 28 -1.39 7.97 -15.46
CA GLN A 28 -0.21 8.80 -15.59
C GLN A 28 1.02 7.90 -15.55
N THR A 29 1.80 7.93 -16.62
CA THR A 29 3.05 7.18 -16.69
C THR A 29 3.97 7.67 -15.57
N ALA A 30 4.79 6.78 -15.01
CA ALA A 30 5.70 7.13 -13.90
C ALA A 30 6.59 8.36 -14.21
N GLN A 31 6.87 8.64 -15.49
CA GLN A 31 7.56 9.84 -15.95
C GLN A 31 6.73 11.13 -15.82
N GLN A 32 5.41 11.11 -16.01
CA GLN A 32 4.55 12.28 -15.79
C GLN A 32 4.49 12.67 -14.30
N PHE A 33 4.54 11.70 -13.38
CA PHE A 33 4.58 12.00 -11.94
C PHE A 33 5.92 12.61 -11.51
N LEU A 34 7.03 12.15 -12.09
CA LEU A 34 8.37 12.72 -11.83
C LEU A 34 8.53 14.13 -12.41
N THR A 35 7.90 14.43 -13.55
CA THR A 35 7.99 15.74 -14.20
C THR A 35 7.14 16.81 -13.47
N ALA A 36 6.01 16.40 -12.88
CA ALA A 36 5.17 17.30 -12.07
C ALA A 36 5.84 17.75 -10.76
N GLN A 37 6.82 16.99 -10.25
CA GLN A 37 7.57 17.36 -9.05
C GLN A 37 8.83 18.19 -9.33
N ALA A 38 9.19 18.39 -10.60
CA ALA A 38 10.46 19.00 -11.00
C ALA A 38 10.37 20.49 -11.39
N THR A 39 9.26 21.19 -11.10
CA THR A 39 9.17 22.65 -11.34
C THR A 39 9.35 23.46 -10.05
N PRO A 40 10.58 23.91 -9.73
CA PRO A 40 10.73 25.11 -8.93
C PRO A 40 10.33 26.31 -9.80
N SER A 41 9.18 26.91 -9.51
CA SER A 41 8.79 28.22 -10.05
C SER A 41 9.88 29.25 -9.74
N ALA A 42 10.66 29.59 -10.77
CA ALA A 42 11.61 30.68 -10.73
C ALA A 42 10.86 32.01 -10.88
N VAL A 43 10.71 32.75 -9.79
CA VAL A 43 10.60 34.22 -9.85
C VAL A 43 11.75 34.79 -9.02
N ARG A 44 12.77 35.24 -9.74
CA ARG A 44 14.01 35.82 -9.22
C ARG A 44 13.77 37.33 -9.01
N LYS A 45 13.78 37.81 -7.77
CA LYS A 45 14.07 39.23 -7.44
C LYS A 45 15.35 39.28 -6.60
N PRO A 46 16.31 40.17 -6.91
CA PRO A 46 17.56 40.20 -6.16
C PRO A 46 17.53 41.24 -5.02
N VAL A 47 18.38 40.96 -4.02
CA VAL A 47 18.94 41.88 -2.99
C VAL A 47 18.06 42.18 -1.76
N ARG A 48 18.46 41.64 -0.59
CA ARG A 48 19.28 42.34 0.43
C ARG A 48 19.62 41.36 1.57
N ARG A 49 20.91 41.19 1.88
CA ARG A 49 21.38 40.43 3.06
C ARG A 49 20.86 41.11 4.33
N VAL A 50 20.06 40.38 5.10
CA VAL A 50 19.93 40.58 6.54
C VAL A 50 20.11 39.21 7.17
N ALA A 51 21.10 39.09 8.04
CA ALA A 51 21.40 37.89 8.79
C ALA A 51 20.22 37.57 9.72
N ALA A 52 19.41 36.60 9.31
CA ALA A 52 18.50 35.89 10.21
C ALA A 52 18.84 34.41 10.04
N GLN A 53 19.32 33.81 11.13
CA GLN A 53 19.56 32.38 11.23
C GLN A 53 18.28 31.66 10.80
N PRO A 54 18.32 30.78 9.78
CA PRO A 54 17.21 29.88 9.58
C PRO A 54 17.26 28.89 10.75
N LEU A 55 16.29 29.00 11.66
CA LEU A 55 15.82 27.86 12.41
C LEU A 55 15.33 26.86 11.36
N ILE A 56 16.25 26.01 10.91
CA ILE A 56 15.94 24.79 10.19
C ILE A 56 15.10 23.99 11.17
N ARG A 57 13.77 24.12 11.05
CA ARG A 57 12.86 23.06 11.48
C ARG A 57 13.15 21.90 10.55
N ALA A 58 14.20 21.16 10.90
CA ALA A 58 14.39 19.80 10.47
C ALA A 58 13.16 19.08 11.01
N SER A 59 12.16 18.89 10.14
CA SER A 59 11.17 17.85 10.35
C SER A 59 11.98 16.57 10.56
N VAL A 60 12.01 16.10 11.80
CA VAL A 60 12.61 14.83 12.17
C VAL A 60 11.70 13.75 11.56
N VAL A 61 11.86 13.51 10.25
CA VAL A 61 11.63 12.18 9.71
C VAL A 61 12.81 11.40 10.26
N GLY A 62 12.61 10.76 11.41
CA GLY A 62 13.69 10.09 12.14
C GLY A 62 14.47 9.18 11.21
N PHE A 63 15.77 9.45 11.07
CA PHE A 63 16.75 8.56 10.45
C PHE A 63 16.99 7.35 11.36
N GLY A 64 15.95 6.58 11.57
CA GLY A 64 15.96 5.28 12.22
C GLY A 64 14.82 4.51 11.60
N GLY A 65 15.12 3.63 10.64
CA GLY A 65 14.16 2.82 9.91
C GLY A 65 13.19 2.09 10.83
N SER A 66 12.15 1.47 10.28
CA SER A 66 11.09 0.88 11.12
C SER A 66 11.61 -0.18 12.10
N TRP A 67 10.85 -0.55 13.14
CA TRP A 67 11.29 -1.60 14.08
C TRP A 67 11.68 -2.89 13.35
N LEU A 68 10.89 -3.32 12.37
CA LEU A 68 11.19 -4.50 11.56
C LEU A 68 12.51 -4.35 10.79
N GLU A 69 12.77 -3.19 10.19
CA GLU A 69 14.02 -2.95 9.44
C GLU A 69 15.24 -2.94 10.35
N ARG A 70 15.14 -2.31 11.54
CA ARG A 70 16.23 -2.29 12.53
C ARG A 70 16.49 -3.64 13.18
N ASN A 71 15.50 -4.53 13.19
CA ASN A 71 15.59 -5.85 13.82
C ASN A 71 15.68 -6.98 12.81
N LEU A 72 16.10 -6.71 11.56
CA LEU A 72 16.26 -7.76 10.55
C LEU A 72 17.18 -8.88 11.07
N GLY A 73 16.73 -10.13 10.96
CA GLY A 73 17.41 -11.31 11.47
C GLY A 73 17.18 -11.60 12.95
N ALA A 74 16.53 -10.71 13.70
CA ALA A 74 16.25 -10.92 15.11
C ALA A 74 15.30 -12.10 15.34
N SER A 75 15.55 -12.85 16.41
CA SER A 75 14.65 -13.90 16.89
C SER A 75 13.47 -13.31 17.66
N ARG A 76 12.52 -14.17 18.03
CA ARG A 76 11.39 -13.82 18.90
C ARG A 76 11.86 -13.07 20.16
N PRO A 77 11.35 -11.85 20.41
CA PRO A 77 11.62 -11.13 21.66
C PRO A 77 11.18 -11.91 22.90
N ALA A 78 11.88 -11.74 24.02
CA ALA A 78 11.47 -12.32 25.29
C ALA A 78 10.07 -11.80 25.68
N GLY A 79 9.21 -12.68 26.18
CA GLY A 79 7.83 -12.35 26.54
C GLY A 79 6.83 -12.29 25.37
N ALA A 80 7.29 -12.40 24.11
CA ALA A 80 6.38 -12.49 22.97
C ALA A 80 5.70 -13.88 22.92
N PRO A 81 4.44 -13.98 22.44
CA PRO A 81 3.75 -15.27 22.24
C PRO A 81 4.48 -16.17 21.22
N GLY A 82 4.19 -17.47 21.20
CA GLY A 82 4.86 -18.45 20.31
C GLY A 82 4.86 -18.02 18.84
N PRO A 83 3.69 -17.98 18.16
CA PRO A 83 3.53 -17.19 16.94
C PRO A 83 3.59 -15.70 17.29
N TRP A 84 4.59 -15.00 16.73
CA TRP A 84 4.91 -13.62 17.14
C TRP A 84 4.87 -12.58 16.01
N CYS A 85 4.35 -12.92 14.83
CA CYS A 85 4.19 -11.96 13.71
C CYS A 85 3.29 -10.77 14.10
N GLY A 86 2.16 -11.02 14.78
CA GLY A 86 1.29 -9.96 15.29
C GLY A 86 1.97 -9.11 16.37
N TYR A 87 2.73 -9.74 17.27
CA TYR A 87 3.51 -9.01 18.28
C TYR A 87 4.57 -8.10 17.64
N ALA A 88 5.33 -8.61 16.67
CA ALA A 88 6.30 -7.81 15.91
C ALA A 88 5.63 -6.62 15.21
N MET A 89 4.43 -6.82 14.70
CA MET A 89 3.69 -5.78 14.00
C MET A 89 3.14 -4.70 14.96
N ARG A 90 2.87 -5.02 16.23
CA ARG A 90 2.61 -4.01 17.27
C ARG A 90 3.85 -3.16 17.53
N LEU A 91 5.03 -3.78 17.65
CA LEU A 91 6.29 -3.06 17.84
C LEU A 91 6.61 -2.16 16.63
N GLU A 92 6.33 -2.65 15.43
CA GLU A 92 6.41 -1.85 14.20
C GLU A 92 5.53 -0.61 14.29
N VAL A 93 4.23 -0.76 14.59
CA VAL A 93 3.30 0.36 14.78
C VAL A 93 3.83 1.37 15.79
N MET A 94 4.24 0.89 16.97
CA MET A 94 4.77 1.74 18.04
C MET A 94 6.02 2.50 17.61
N SER A 95 6.89 1.85 16.84
CA SER A 95 8.13 2.46 16.36
C SER A 95 7.94 3.57 15.33
N LEU A 96 6.75 3.63 14.72
CA LEU A 96 6.31 4.71 13.84
C LEU A 96 5.65 5.86 14.62
N GLY A 97 5.79 5.88 15.95
CA GLY A 97 5.27 6.94 16.83
C GLY A 97 3.79 6.80 17.18
N ARG A 98 3.20 5.61 16.98
CA ARG A 98 1.78 5.35 17.23
C ARG A 98 1.56 4.68 18.59
N PRO A 99 0.37 4.83 19.20
CA PRO A 99 0.01 4.05 20.38
C PRO A 99 0.05 2.55 20.09
N ASP A 100 0.33 1.76 21.12
CA ASP A 100 0.22 0.30 21.04
C ASP A 100 -1.24 -0.09 20.75
N PRO A 101 -1.52 -0.84 19.68
CA PRO A 101 -2.87 -1.34 19.38
C PRO A 101 -3.43 -2.26 20.47
N GLY A 102 -2.57 -2.83 21.31
CA GLY A 102 -2.92 -3.67 22.44
C GLY A 102 -2.79 -5.17 22.16
N PRO A 103 -2.89 -6.01 23.20
CA PRO A 103 -2.55 -7.43 23.14
C PRO A 103 -3.46 -8.27 22.22
N ALA A 104 -4.68 -7.82 21.91
CA ALA A 104 -5.55 -8.47 20.94
C ALA A 104 -4.90 -8.58 19.54
N TYR A 105 -4.02 -7.63 19.19
CA TYR A 105 -3.26 -7.61 17.95
C TYR A 105 -2.02 -8.52 17.97
N ASN A 106 -1.82 -9.33 19.02
CA ASN A 106 -0.93 -10.49 18.91
C ASN A 106 -1.50 -11.54 17.94
N ALA A 107 -2.83 -11.61 17.81
CA ALA A 107 -3.51 -12.52 16.88
C ALA A 107 -3.66 -11.89 15.50
N VAL A 108 -3.28 -12.63 14.45
CA VAL A 108 -3.30 -12.17 13.04
C VAL A 108 -4.69 -11.68 12.63
N ARG A 109 -5.75 -12.43 12.98
CA ARG A 109 -7.13 -12.08 12.64
C ARG A 109 -7.56 -10.69 13.10
N SER A 110 -7.03 -10.20 14.23
CA SER A 110 -7.43 -8.90 14.79
C SER A 110 -7.00 -7.74 13.89
N TRP A 111 -5.92 -7.92 13.13
CA TRP A 111 -5.37 -6.89 12.25
C TRP A 111 -6.25 -6.53 11.07
N HIS A 112 -7.23 -7.36 10.70
CA HIS A 112 -8.24 -6.99 9.70
C HIS A 112 -9.05 -5.75 10.10
N ASN A 113 -9.11 -5.45 11.40
CA ASN A 113 -9.82 -4.31 11.96
C ASN A 113 -8.87 -3.13 12.29
N TYR A 114 -7.57 -3.23 11.97
CA TYR A 114 -6.63 -2.15 12.23
C TYR A 114 -6.53 -1.24 11.02
N GLY A 115 -6.67 0.07 11.20
CA GLY A 115 -6.45 1.07 10.14
C GLY A 115 -7.60 1.18 9.13
N SER A 116 -7.28 1.59 7.90
CA SER A 116 -8.25 1.83 6.83
C SER A 116 -7.93 1.02 5.57
N PRO A 117 -8.88 0.74 4.67
CA PRO A 117 -8.59 0.06 3.40
C PRO A 117 -7.42 0.70 2.62
N ALA A 118 -6.56 -0.11 2.02
CA ALA A 118 -5.48 0.35 1.13
C ALA A 118 -5.67 -0.18 -0.30
N PRO A 119 -5.02 0.44 -1.31
CA PRO A 119 -4.79 -0.23 -2.58
C PRO A 119 -4.03 -1.54 -2.38
N ARG A 120 -4.30 -2.52 -3.25
CA ARG A 120 -3.59 -3.81 -3.23
C ARG A 120 -2.08 -3.57 -3.33
N ALA A 121 -1.32 -4.24 -2.46
CA ALA A 121 0.14 -4.20 -2.38
C ALA A 121 0.74 -2.81 -2.16
N ALA A 122 -0.03 -1.85 -1.64
CA ALA A 122 0.50 -0.53 -1.33
C ALA A 122 1.68 -0.63 -0.35
N VAL A 123 2.82 -0.03 -0.70
CA VAL A 123 3.97 0.05 0.22
C VAL A 123 3.54 0.73 1.53
N GLY A 124 3.95 0.13 2.64
CA GLY A 124 3.54 0.53 3.98
C GLY A 124 2.20 -0.04 4.43
N SER A 125 1.42 -0.72 3.58
CA SER A 125 0.21 -1.40 4.03
C SER A 125 0.52 -2.72 4.73
N LEU A 126 -0.48 -3.23 5.44
CA LEU A 126 -0.48 -4.59 5.95
C LEU A 126 -0.76 -5.59 4.83
N PHE A 127 -0.06 -6.72 4.87
CA PHE A 127 -0.43 -7.96 4.21
C PHE A 127 -0.93 -8.90 5.31
N ILE A 128 -2.18 -9.35 5.21
CA ILE A 128 -2.77 -10.25 6.21
C ILE A 128 -3.29 -11.51 5.51
N SER A 129 -2.73 -12.65 5.88
CA SER A 129 -3.18 -13.99 5.48
C SER A 129 -3.79 -14.74 6.67
N ALA A 130 -4.30 -15.96 6.44
CA ALA A 130 -4.98 -16.75 7.46
C ALA A 130 -4.18 -16.98 8.76
N GLY A 131 -2.85 -16.98 8.70
CA GLY A 131 -1.98 -17.24 9.85
C GLY A 131 -0.75 -16.35 9.94
N HIS A 132 -0.60 -15.36 9.06
CA HIS A 132 0.56 -14.47 9.04
C HIS A 132 0.16 -13.04 8.71
N ILE A 133 0.91 -12.09 9.28
CA ILE A 133 0.80 -10.66 8.97
C ILE A 133 2.18 -10.11 8.68
N SER A 134 2.29 -9.24 7.68
CA SER A 134 3.53 -8.59 7.27
C SER A 134 3.28 -7.14 6.89
N LYS A 135 4.34 -6.33 6.83
CA LYS A 135 4.33 -4.99 6.23
C LYS A 135 4.81 -5.09 4.79
N VAL A 136 4.06 -4.51 3.84
CA VAL A 136 4.49 -4.40 2.45
C VAL A 136 5.61 -3.37 2.33
N VAL A 137 6.73 -3.74 1.72
CA VAL A 137 7.92 -2.87 1.57
C VAL A 137 8.28 -2.57 0.12
N ALA A 138 7.86 -3.41 -0.82
CA ALA A 138 8.00 -3.14 -2.25
C ALA A 138 6.95 -3.91 -3.04
N HIS A 139 6.56 -3.35 -4.19
CA HIS A 139 5.57 -3.94 -5.09
C HIS A 139 6.09 -5.18 -5.83
N ASP A 140 7.41 -5.29 -6.02
CA ASP A 140 7.98 -6.29 -6.93
C ASP A 140 8.79 -7.35 -6.19
N CYS A 141 8.35 -8.59 -6.34
CA CYS A 141 9.16 -9.78 -6.12
C CYS A 141 8.97 -10.84 -7.23
N GLY A 142 8.55 -10.40 -8.43
CA GLY A 142 8.20 -11.28 -9.54
C GLY A 142 6.90 -12.07 -9.34
N ASP A 143 6.39 -12.66 -10.43
CA ASP A 143 5.33 -13.68 -10.45
C ASP A 143 4.04 -13.33 -9.68
N GLY A 144 3.63 -12.06 -9.69
CA GLY A 144 2.42 -11.62 -8.97
C GLY A 144 2.54 -11.75 -7.45
N ARG A 145 3.77 -11.55 -6.93
CA ARG A 145 4.09 -11.55 -5.50
C ARG A 145 4.51 -10.17 -5.05
N VAL A 146 4.28 -9.89 -3.78
CA VAL A 146 4.65 -8.64 -3.13
C VAL A 146 5.77 -8.89 -2.12
N ARG A 147 6.72 -7.97 -2.03
CA ARG A 147 7.78 -8.05 -1.02
C ARG A 147 7.29 -7.48 0.29
N THR A 148 7.39 -8.28 1.34
CA THR A 148 6.97 -7.90 2.70
C THR A 148 8.08 -8.16 3.71
N ILE A 149 7.95 -7.57 4.90
CA ILE A 149 8.79 -7.82 6.06
C ILE A 149 7.91 -8.15 7.27
N SER A 150 8.30 -9.15 8.06
CA SER A 150 7.58 -9.53 9.27
C SER A 150 8.48 -10.22 10.29
N GLY A 151 8.03 -10.27 11.54
CA GLY A 151 8.54 -11.20 12.55
C GLY A 151 7.93 -12.59 12.40
N ASN A 152 8.57 -13.60 12.97
CA ASN A 152 8.18 -15.00 12.79
C ASN A 152 8.07 -15.42 11.31
N ALA A 153 8.91 -14.81 10.46
CA ALA A 153 8.99 -15.03 9.04
C ALA A 153 9.87 -16.26 8.74
N THR A 154 10.66 -16.21 7.66
CA THR A 154 11.67 -17.22 7.32
C THR A 154 12.56 -17.53 8.53
N ALA A 155 12.76 -18.83 8.80
CA ALA A 155 13.51 -19.32 9.96
C ALA A 155 13.01 -18.79 11.32
N ARG A 156 11.74 -18.39 11.43
CA ARG A 156 11.11 -17.85 12.65
C ARG A 156 11.76 -16.56 13.17
N ARG A 157 12.37 -15.77 12.28
CA ARG A 157 13.07 -14.50 12.57
C ARG A 157 12.34 -13.31 11.95
N VAL A 158 12.83 -12.10 12.19
CA VAL A 158 12.47 -10.95 11.33
C VAL A 158 13.14 -11.15 9.98
N ALA A 159 12.38 -11.21 8.91
CA ALA A 159 12.92 -11.39 7.57
C ALA A 159 12.03 -10.77 6.50
N TYR A 160 12.65 -10.47 5.36
CA TYR A 160 11.91 -10.23 4.13
C TYR A 160 11.34 -11.55 3.59
N MET A 161 10.19 -11.46 2.96
CA MET A 161 9.58 -12.57 2.23
C MET A 161 8.84 -12.06 1.00
N CYS A 162 8.48 -12.99 0.13
CA CYS A 162 7.67 -12.69 -1.04
C CYS A 162 6.36 -13.45 -0.93
N GLU A 163 5.26 -12.73 -0.81
CA GLU A 163 3.95 -13.31 -0.55
C GLU A 163 3.06 -13.19 -1.79
N PRO A 164 2.24 -14.21 -2.11
CA PRO A 164 1.38 -14.16 -3.28
C PRO A 164 0.28 -13.10 -3.12
N LEU A 165 0.00 -12.32 -4.16
CA LEU A 165 -1.06 -11.31 -4.15
C LEU A 165 -2.48 -11.87 -3.97
N SER A 166 -2.66 -13.19 -4.13
CA SER A 166 -3.93 -13.89 -3.89
C SER A 166 -4.31 -13.99 -2.40
N SER A 167 -3.33 -13.84 -1.50
CA SER A 167 -3.51 -13.97 -0.05
C SER A 167 -3.54 -12.62 0.67
N LEU A 168 -3.65 -11.53 -0.08
CA LEU A 168 -3.42 -10.17 0.41
C LEU A 168 -4.74 -9.53 0.91
N VAL A 169 -4.83 -9.30 2.22
CA VAL A 169 -5.79 -8.32 2.79
C VAL A 169 -5.03 -7.07 3.21
N VAL A 170 -5.44 -5.92 2.66
CA VAL A 170 -4.72 -4.64 2.78
C VAL A 170 -5.41 -3.64 3.68
N SER A 171 -4.67 -3.19 4.69
CA SER A 171 -5.01 -2.02 5.48
C SER A 171 -3.82 -1.06 5.55
N ARG A 172 -4.09 0.23 5.40
CA ARG A 172 -3.14 1.29 5.73
C ARG A 172 -3.18 1.50 7.23
N TRP A 173 -2.01 1.75 7.80
CA TRP A 173 -1.93 2.43 9.08
C TRP A 173 -2.73 3.75 9.01
N PRO A 174 -3.56 4.06 10.01
CA PRO A 174 -4.40 5.26 10.00
C PRO A 174 -3.59 6.56 10.02
#